data_AF-A0A7U3VP46-F1
#
_entry.id   AF-A0A7U3VP46-F1
#
_cell.length_a   1.000
_cell.length_b   1.000
_cell.length_c   1.000
_cell.angle_alpha   90.00
_cell.angle_beta   90.00
_cell.angle_gamma   90.00
#
_symmetry.space_group_name_H-M   'P 1'
#
loop_
_entity.id
_entity.type
_entity.pdbx_description
1 polymer ?
#
loop_
_entity_poly.entity_id
_entity_poly.type
_entity_poly.pdbx_seq_one_letter_code
_entity_poly.pdbx_strand_id
1 'polypeptide(L)'
;MTHVLILVAVAVVLWYIPAGRQRHGAGSSAAAQARRLRTPLVRLADLVGIQTARGRQAQQWAAGAAGEKATAARLAPLARQGWTVLHDRALLTGRANVDHLVISLTGVVFVVDSKLWSARYRLRVVGGRLLHGSHDVTERLRGIRHEARCVAEALGCPVIPIVSMQGAPVDGGELVIDGIRIIPADRLLPVLRTLGRRKAAVKQHPGKAAARLFAPYRRK
;
A
#
# COMPACT_ATOMS: atom_id res chain seq x y z
N MET A 1 -6.74 48.03 6.83
CA MET A 1 -6.15 47.01 7.75
C MET A 1 -7.09 45.85 8.06
N THR A 2 -8.39 46.08 8.16
CA THR A 2 -9.42 45.09 8.52
C THR A 2 -9.56 43.94 7.51
N HIS A 3 -9.44 44.21 6.21
CA HIS A 3 -9.57 43.17 5.16
C HIS A 3 -8.42 42.16 5.12
N VAL A 4 -7.19 42.57 5.49
CA VAL A 4 -6.02 41.67 5.56
C VAL A 4 -6.16 40.71 6.74
N LEU A 5 -6.65 41.19 7.88
CA LEU A 5 -6.94 40.35 9.06
C LEU A 5 -8.06 39.33 8.79
N ILE A 6 -9.10 39.71 8.05
CA ILE A 6 -10.19 38.80 7.65
C ILE A 6 -9.68 37.72 6.69
N LEU A 7 -8.82 38.06 5.72
CA LEU A 7 -8.23 37.07 4.79
C LEU A 7 -7.31 36.06 5.52
N VAL A 8 -6.49 36.52 6.47
CA VAL A 8 -5.65 35.64 7.30
C VAL A 8 -6.51 34.73 8.18
N ALA A 9 -7.58 35.27 8.80
CA ALA A 9 -8.50 34.49 9.60
C ALA A 9 -9.27 33.44 8.78
N VAL A 10 -9.71 33.78 7.56
CA VAL A 10 -10.38 32.84 6.64
C VAL A 10 -9.41 31.76 6.15
N ALA A 11 -8.15 32.10 5.85
CA ALA A 11 -7.13 31.11 5.49
C ALA A 11 -6.82 30.15 6.65
N VAL A 12 -6.77 30.64 7.89
CA VAL A 12 -6.61 29.82 9.10
C VAL A 12 -7.86 28.96 9.35
N VAL A 13 -9.07 29.47 9.14
CA VAL A 13 -10.30 28.68 9.29
C VAL A 13 -10.39 27.60 8.22
N LEU A 14 -10.13 27.91 6.94
CA LEU A 14 -10.07 26.92 5.86
C LEU A 14 -8.97 25.86 6.07
N TRP A 15 -7.88 26.22 6.76
CA TRP A 15 -6.83 25.30 7.21
C TRP A 15 -7.27 24.37 8.35
N TYR A 16 -8.26 24.80 9.15
CA TYR A 16 -8.89 24.05 10.24
C TYR A 16 -10.12 23.24 9.80
N ILE A 17 -10.75 23.54 8.66
CA ILE A 17 -11.84 22.71 8.12
C ILE A 17 -11.24 21.36 7.71
N PRO A 18 -11.63 20.23 8.35
CA PRO A 18 -11.17 18.92 7.91
C PRO A 18 -11.69 18.67 6.49
N ALA A 19 -10.78 18.63 5.52
CA ALA A 19 -11.10 18.32 4.15
C ALA A 19 -11.69 16.90 4.04
N GLY A 20 -13.02 16.85 3.93
CA GLY A 20 -13.80 15.76 3.34
C GLY A 20 -13.95 14.49 4.19
N ARG A 21 -15.13 13.86 4.05
CA ARG A 21 -15.38 12.46 4.47
C ARG A 21 -14.24 11.57 3.96
N GLN A 22 -13.75 10.65 4.80
CA GLN A 22 -12.77 9.65 4.37
C GLN A 22 -13.30 8.89 3.15
N ARG A 23 -12.68 9.09 1.98
CA ARG A 23 -12.95 8.28 0.79
C ARG A 23 -12.23 6.95 0.99
N HIS A 24 -12.99 5.86 1.03
CA HIS A 24 -12.45 4.50 1.09
C HIS A 24 -11.67 4.21 -0.20
N GLY A 25 -10.45 3.70 -0.08
CA GLY A 25 -9.60 3.37 -1.22
C GLY A 25 -8.13 3.22 -0.86
N ALA A 26 -7.30 2.86 -1.84
CA ALA A 26 -5.87 2.70 -1.66
C ALA A 26 -5.21 3.97 -1.09
N GLY A 27 -4.35 3.79 -0.07
CA GLY A 27 -3.64 4.86 0.62
C GLY A 27 -4.52 5.70 1.55
N SER A 28 -5.80 5.33 1.77
CA SER A 28 -6.72 6.17 2.56
C SER A 28 -6.33 6.23 4.04
N SER A 29 -5.97 5.07 4.61
CA SER A 29 -5.49 4.93 5.99
C SER A 29 -4.13 5.63 6.19
N ALA A 30 -3.17 5.40 5.30
CA ALA A 30 -1.86 6.06 5.32
C ALA A 30 -1.96 7.58 5.16
N ALA A 31 -2.80 8.08 4.25
CA ALA A 31 -3.02 9.52 4.07
C ALA A 31 -3.69 10.16 5.29
N ALA A 32 -4.61 9.44 5.97
CA ALA A 32 -5.20 9.92 7.21
C ALA A 32 -4.14 10.06 8.31
N GLN A 33 -3.21 9.10 8.41
CA GLN A 33 -2.12 9.15 9.38
C GLN A 33 -1.15 10.31 9.10
N ALA A 34 -0.79 10.54 7.82
CA ALA A 34 0.02 11.68 7.43
C ALA A 34 -0.61 13.02 7.85
N ARG A 35 -1.94 13.16 7.69
CA ARG A 35 -2.68 14.35 8.12
C ARG A 35 -2.70 14.53 9.63
N ARG A 36 -2.89 13.44 10.40
CA ARG A 36 -2.90 13.48 11.88
C ARG A 36 -1.57 13.95 12.47
N LEU A 37 -0.46 13.62 11.82
CA LEU A 37 0.89 13.98 12.30
C LEU A 37 1.30 15.41 11.94
N ARG A 38 0.69 16.02 10.91
CA ARG A 38 0.95 17.41 10.49
C ARG A 38 0.11 18.41 11.28
N THR A 39 0.43 18.55 12.57
CA THR A 39 -0.13 19.62 13.44
C THR A 39 0.32 21.00 12.97
N PRO A 40 -0.33 22.11 13.39
CA PRO A 40 0.06 23.46 12.99
C PRO A 40 1.53 23.78 13.25
N LEU A 41 2.07 23.38 14.41
CA LEU A 41 3.49 23.55 14.76
C LEU A 41 4.42 22.78 13.81
N VAL A 42 4.06 21.55 13.43
CA VAL A 42 4.85 20.75 12.48
C VAL A 42 4.84 21.41 11.10
N ARG A 43 3.71 21.96 10.67
CA ARG A 43 3.60 22.65 9.37
C ARG A 43 4.36 23.98 9.35
N LEU A 44 4.34 24.74 10.46
CA LEU A 44 5.17 25.94 10.62
C LEU A 44 6.66 25.60 10.59
N ALA A 45 7.07 24.55 11.31
CA ALA A 45 8.44 24.06 11.28
C ALA A 45 8.88 23.66 9.86
N ASP A 46 8.03 22.92 9.12
CA ASP A 46 8.29 22.55 7.72
C ASP A 46 8.45 23.79 6.81
N LEU A 47 7.66 24.86 7.01
CA LEU A 47 7.74 26.10 6.21
C LEU A 47 9.07 26.84 6.39
N VAL A 48 9.64 26.79 7.60
CA VAL A 48 10.96 27.40 7.90
C VAL A 48 12.12 26.41 7.73
N GLY A 49 11.88 25.25 7.11
CA GLY A 49 12.90 24.25 6.80
C GLY A 49 13.33 23.35 7.98
N ILE A 50 12.64 23.41 9.13
CA ILE A 50 12.94 22.60 10.31
C ILE A 50 12.22 21.26 10.24
N GLN A 51 12.98 20.20 9.96
CA GLN A 51 12.44 18.84 9.81
C GLN A 51 12.25 18.14 11.17
N THR A 52 11.05 18.25 11.75
CA THR A 52 10.70 17.59 13.02
C THR A 52 10.53 16.08 12.88
N ALA A 53 10.66 15.31 13.97
CA ALA A 53 10.41 13.86 13.96
C ALA A 53 8.98 13.51 13.49
N ARG A 54 7.97 14.26 13.93
CA ARG A 54 6.57 14.11 13.47
C ARG A 54 6.41 14.47 11.99
N GLY A 55 7.11 15.49 11.51
CA GLY A 55 7.17 15.86 10.09
C GLY A 55 7.74 14.73 9.23
N ARG A 56 8.87 14.13 9.64
CA ARG A 56 9.46 12.95 8.97
C ARG A 56 8.47 11.79 8.91
N GLN A 57 7.83 11.49 10.02
CA GLN A 57 6.85 10.41 10.08
C GLN A 57 5.65 10.71 9.16
N ALA A 58 5.15 11.94 9.13
CA ALA A 58 4.08 12.34 8.23
C ALA A 58 4.48 12.20 6.74
N GLN A 59 5.71 12.55 6.38
CA GLN A 59 6.24 12.36 5.03
C GLN A 59 6.32 10.88 4.65
N GLN A 60 6.77 10.01 5.57
CA GLN A 60 6.79 8.56 5.35
C GLN A 60 5.38 8.00 5.09
N TRP A 61 4.39 8.43 5.89
CA TRP A 61 2.99 8.04 5.67
C TRP A 61 2.43 8.56 4.35
N ALA A 62 2.78 9.80 3.96
CA ALA A 62 2.38 10.36 2.68
C ALA A 62 3.00 9.60 1.49
N ALA A 63 4.27 9.22 1.60
CA ALA A 63 4.96 8.39 0.61
C ALA A 63 4.30 6.99 0.49
N GLY A 64 3.95 6.36 1.62
CA GLY A 64 3.19 5.11 1.62
C GLY A 64 1.86 5.24 0.88
N ALA A 65 1.07 6.26 1.23
CA ALA A 65 -0.21 6.53 0.56
C ALA A 65 -0.06 6.80 -0.95
N ALA A 66 1.03 7.47 -1.37
CA ALA A 66 1.32 7.70 -2.77
C ALA A 66 1.66 6.39 -3.50
N GLY A 67 2.45 5.52 -2.88
CA GLY A 67 2.76 4.18 -3.38
C GLY A 67 1.50 3.34 -3.58
N GLU A 68 0.63 3.26 -2.57
CA GLU A 68 -0.63 2.51 -2.64
C GLU A 68 -1.56 3.03 -3.75
N LYS A 69 -1.70 4.36 -3.88
CA LYS A 69 -2.51 4.95 -4.97
C LYS A 69 -1.93 4.65 -6.35
N ALA A 70 -0.61 4.71 -6.48
CA ALA A 70 0.08 4.43 -7.74
C ALA A 70 -0.07 2.95 -8.14
N THR A 71 -0.05 2.02 -7.19
CA THR A 71 -0.34 0.60 -7.43
C THR A 71 -1.81 0.39 -7.78
N ALA A 72 -2.75 1.00 -7.05
CA ALA A 72 -4.17 0.89 -7.35
C ALA A 72 -4.54 1.39 -8.75
N ALA A 73 -3.93 2.50 -9.21
CA ALA A 73 -4.10 3.00 -10.56
C ALA A 73 -3.66 1.96 -11.62
N ARG A 74 -2.55 1.24 -11.36
CA ARG A 74 -2.06 0.15 -12.23
C ARG A 74 -2.93 -1.10 -12.21
N LEU A 75 -3.63 -1.35 -11.10
CA LEU A 75 -4.57 -2.47 -10.95
C LEU A 75 -5.95 -2.18 -11.57
N ALA A 76 -6.31 -0.91 -11.77
CA ALA A 76 -7.61 -0.52 -12.31
C ALA A 76 -8.01 -1.22 -13.63
N PRO A 77 -7.10 -1.47 -14.59
CA PRO A 77 -7.42 -2.27 -15.78
C PRO A 77 -7.89 -3.70 -15.47
N LEU A 78 -7.36 -4.35 -14.43
CA LEU A 78 -7.79 -5.71 -14.05
C LEU A 78 -9.23 -5.70 -13.52
N ALA A 79 -9.59 -4.72 -12.72
CA ALA A 79 -10.96 -4.56 -12.23
C ALA A 79 -11.96 -4.41 -13.41
N ARG A 80 -11.61 -3.62 -14.43
CA ARG A 80 -12.42 -3.50 -15.66
C ARG A 80 -12.49 -4.80 -16.47
N GLN A 81 -11.49 -5.67 -16.33
CA GLN A 81 -11.44 -7.00 -16.95
C GLN A 81 -12.15 -8.08 -16.11
N GLY A 82 -12.90 -7.69 -15.07
CA GLY A 82 -13.69 -8.59 -14.23
C GLY A 82 -12.91 -9.25 -13.09
N TRP A 83 -11.63 -8.89 -12.89
CA TRP A 83 -10.90 -9.35 -11.72
C TRP A 83 -11.50 -8.74 -10.45
N THR A 84 -11.49 -9.48 -9.35
CA THR A 84 -11.85 -8.90 -8.05
C THR A 84 -10.63 -8.16 -7.51
N VAL A 85 -10.72 -6.84 -7.37
CA VAL A 85 -9.65 -5.98 -6.82
C VAL A 85 -10.20 -5.24 -5.62
N LEU A 86 -9.68 -5.56 -4.43
CA LEU A 86 -10.13 -5.01 -3.16
C LEU A 86 -8.97 -4.26 -2.49
N HIS A 87 -9.11 -2.94 -2.37
CA HIS A 87 -8.11 -2.11 -1.72
C HIS A 87 -8.41 -1.90 -0.23
N ASP A 88 -7.36 -1.66 0.56
CA ASP A 88 -7.39 -1.22 1.96
C ASP A 88 -8.35 -2.06 2.82
N ARG A 89 -8.05 -3.35 2.93
CA ARG A 89 -8.92 -4.35 3.55
C ARG A 89 -8.44 -4.71 4.94
N ALA A 90 -9.32 -4.68 5.94
CA ALA A 90 -8.97 -5.11 7.29
C ALA A 90 -8.67 -6.61 7.31
N LEU A 91 -7.60 -7.02 7.99
CA LEU A 91 -7.46 -8.42 8.39
C LEU A 91 -8.53 -8.78 9.42
N LEU A 92 -8.88 -10.06 9.48
CA LEU A 92 -9.92 -10.57 10.41
C LEU A 92 -9.49 -10.46 11.87
N THR A 93 -8.17 -10.44 12.12
CA THR A 93 -7.58 -10.33 13.45
C THR A 93 -6.58 -9.16 13.48
N GLY A 94 -6.46 -8.53 14.66
CA GLY A 94 -5.51 -7.43 14.87
C GLY A 94 -5.94 -6.09 14.26
N ARG A 95 -4.97 -5.20 14.07
CA ARG A 95 -5.16 -3.83 13.55
C ARG A 95 -4.48 -3.58 12.20
N ALA A 96 -4.07 -4.64 11.52
CA ALA A 96 -3.40 -4.56 10.22
C ALA A 96 -4.40 -4.58 9.06
N ASN A 97 -3.97 -4.07 7.93
CA ASN A 97 -4.70 -4.02 6.68
C ASN A 97 -3.88 -4.67 5.56
N VAL A 98 -4.58 -5.17 4.54
CA VAL A 98 -4.02 -5.57 3.27
C VAL A 98 -4.17 -4.39 2.31
N ASP A 99 -3.05 -3.92 1.76
CA ASP A 99 -3.03 -2.83 0.78
C ASP A 99 -3.95 -3.15 -0.39
N HIS A 100 -3.70 -4.27 -1.08
CA HIS A 100 -4.54 -4.76 -2.17
C HIS A 100 -4.68 -6.28 -2.17
N LEU A 101 -5.92 -6.76 -2.12
CA LEU A 101 -6.27 -8.15 -2.38
C LEU A 101 -6.80 -8.27 -3.80
N VAL A 102 -6.11 -9.04 -4.63
CA VAL A 102 -6.40 -9.19 -6.07
C VAL A 102 -6.72 -10.66 -6.36
N ILE A 103 -7.81 -10.91 -7.08
CA ILE A 103 -8.23 -12.27 -7.44
C ILE A 103 -8.51 -12.31 -8.93
N SER A 104 -7.79 -13.17 -9.62
CA SER A 104 -7.95 -13.42 -11.06
C SER A 104 -9.24 -14.16 -11.37
N LEU A 105 -9.69 -14.10 -12.63
CA LEU A 105 -10.91 -14.79 -13.10
C LEU A 105 -10.89 -16.32 -12.90
N THR A 106 -9.70 -16.91 -12.83
CA THR A 106 -9.49 -18.35 -12.60
C THR A 106 -9.45 -18.71 -11.11
N GLY A 107 -9.59 -17.72 -10.22
CA GLY A 107 -9.59 -17.87 -8.78
C GLY A 107 -8.23 -17.75 -8.09
N VAL A 108 -7.13 -17.47 -8.81
CA VAL A 108 -5.81 -17.26 -8.16
C VAL A 108 -5.84 -15.98 -7.34
N VAL A 109 -5.43 -16.08 -6.07
CA VAL A 109 -5.45 -15.00 -5.08
C VAL A 109 -4.05 -14.42 -4.88
N PHE A 110 -3.97 -13.10 -4.87
CA PHE A 110 -2.75 -12.34 -4.65
C PHE A 110 -2.96 -11.32 -3.53
N VAL A 111 -1.98 -11.21 -2.64
CA VAL A 111 -1.83 -10.05 -1.75
C VAL A 111 -0.73 -9.18 -2.34
N VAL A 112 -1.05 -7.92 -2.63
CA VAL A 112 -0.12 -6.95 -3.19
C VAL A 112 0.13 -5.83 -2.19
N ASP A 113 1.35 -5.76 -1.67
CA ASP A 113 1.86 -4.71 -0.80
C ASP A 113 2.57 -3.64 -1.63
N SER A 114 2.31 -2.36 -1.35
CA SER A 114 2.91 -1.25 -2.08
C SER A 114 4.08 -0.66 -1.32
N LYS A 115 5.26 -0.60 -1.95
CA LYS A 115 6.45 0.05 -1.38
C LYS A 115 6.94 1.16 -2.28
N LEU A 116 7.08 2.36 -1.72
CA LEU A 116 7.71 3.50 -2.38
C LEU A 116 9.05 3.78 -1.70
N TRP A 117 10.15 3.32 -2.29
CA TRP A 117 11.51 3.48 -1.75
C TRP A 117 12.38 4.34 -2.66
N SER A 118 13.45 4.88 -2.09
CA SER A 118 14.36 5.77 -2.82
C SER A 118 14.98 5.06 -4.04
N ALA A 119 14.92 5.72 -5.20
CA ALA A 119 15.53 5.26 -6.43
C ALA A 119 17.07 5.28 -6.40
N ARG A 120 17.66 5.97 -5.42
CA ARG A 120 19.12 6.09 -5.26
C ARG A 120 19.81 4.75 -5.04
N TYR A 121 19.12 3.78 -4.45
CA TYR A 121 19.70 2.48 -4.12
C TYR A 121 18.90 1.36 -4.76
N ARG A 122 19.63 0.37 -5.29
CA ARG A 122 19.07 -0.84 -5.89
C ARG A 122 18.72 -1.87 -4.81
N LEU A 123 17.67 -2.64 -5.06
CA LEU A 123 17.32 -3.82 -4.29
C LEU A 123 18.02 -5.06 -4.82
N ARG A 124 18.63 -5.83 -3.93
CA ARG A 124 19.31 -7.10 -4.22
C ARG A 124 18.97 -8.13 -3.16
N VAL A 125 18.95 -9.40 -3.52
CA VAL A 125 18.93 -10.50 -2.55
C VAL A 125 20.34 -11.06 -2.45
N VAL A 126 20.92 -11.05 -1.25
CA VAL A 126 22.27 -11.57 -0.98
C VAL A 126 22.21 -12.43 0.28
N GLY A 127 22.63 -13.69 0.18
CA GLY A 127 22.63 -14.62 1.33
C GLY A 127 21.26 -14.76 2.00
N GLY A 128 20.16 -14.75 1.24
CA GLY A 128 18.81 -14.84 1.76
C GLY A 128 18.27 -13.56 2.42
N ARG A 129 18.95 -12.42 2.27
CA ARG A 129 18.54 -11.12 2.81
C ARG A 129 18.22 -10.13 1.70
N LEU A 130 17.18 -9.33 1.89
CA LEU A 130 16.86 -8.22 0.99
C LEU A 130 17.66 -6.97 1.39
N LEU A 131 18.55 -6.52 0.51
CA LEU A 131 19.37 -5.34 0.70
C LEU A 131 18.87 -4.18 -0.15
N HIS A 132 18.76 -2.98 0.43
CA HIS A 132 18.59 -1.71 -0.28
C HIS A 132 19.88 -0.90 -0.16
N GLY A 133 20.72 -0.96 -1.19
CA GLY A 133 22.12 -0.51 -1.08
C GLY A 133 22.93 -1.44 -0.17
N SER A 134 23.41 -0.92 0.97
CA SER A 134 24.10 -1.67 2.03
C SER A 134 23.21 -2.00 3.23
N HIS A 135 21.96 -1.52 3.24
CA HIS A 135 21.05 -1.73 4.37
C HIS A 135 20.24 -3.01 4.20
N ASP A 136 20.26 -3.87 5.23
CA ASP A 136 19.36 -5.02 5.34
C ASP A 136 17.95 -4.54 5.68
N VAL A 137 17.01 -4.80 4.77
CA VAL A 137 15.61 -4.42 4.87
C VAL A 137 14.68 -5.64 4.85
N THR A 138 15.22 -6.85 5.10
CA THR A 138 14.46 -8.11 5.10
C THR A 138 13.26 -8.06 6.04
N GLU A 139 13.42 -7.44 7.20
CA GLU A 139 12.37 -7.24 8.20
C GLU A 139 11.15 -6.46 7.66
N ARG A 140 11.33 -5.62 6.64
CA ARG A 140 10.23 -4.88 5.99
C ARG A 140 9.25 -5.81 5.26
N LEU A 141 9.61 -7.06 5.03
CA LEU A 141 8.79 -8.08 4.38
C LEU A 141 7.93 -8.88 5.35
N ARG A 142 8.10 -8.75 6.68
CA ARG A 142 7.31 -9.53 7.65
C ARG A 142 5.81 -9.28 7.53
N GLY A 143 5.41 -8.02 7.25
CA GLY A 143 4.00 -7.62 7.12
C GLY A 143 3.27 -8.42 6.03
N ILE A 144 3.78 -8.41 4.80
CA ILE A 144 3.14 -9.11 3.68
C ILE A 144 3.09 -10.64 3.89
N ARG A 145 4.06 -11.24 4.58
CA ARG A 145 4.00 -12.68 4.92
C ARG A 145 2.84 -12.98 5.84
N HIS A 146 2.67 -12.16 6.87
CA HIS A 146 1.58 -12.30 7.82
C HIS A 146 0.23 -12.08 7.15
N GLU A 147 0.10 -11.02 6.35
CA GLU A 147 -1.11 -10.72 5.59
C GLU A 147 -1.50 -11.87 4.64
N ALA A 148 -0.56 -12.35 3.83
CA ALA A 148 -0.82 -13.45 2.89
C ALA A 148 -1.24 -14.74 3.61
N ARG A 149 -0.62 -15.04 4.76
CA ARG A 149 -1.01 -16.19 5.59
C ARG A 149 -2.42 -16.05 6.12
N CYS A 150 -2.77 -14.91 6.73
CA CYS A 150 -4.11 -14.68 7.27
C CYS A 150 -5.18 -14.72 6.16
N VAL A 151 -4.87 -14.19 4.97
CA VAL A 151 -5.79 -14.28 3.82
C VAL A 151 -5.95 -15.73 3.35
N ALA A 152 -4.86 -16.50 3.29
CA ALA A 152 -4.90 -17.89 2.88
C ALA A 152 -5.72 -18.75 3.84
N GLU A 153 -5.53 -18.57 5.15
CA GLU A 153 -6.30 -19.24 6.21
C GLU A 153 -7.79 -18.91 6.12
N ALA A 154 -8.14 -17.63 5.97
CA ALA A 154 -9.52 -17.17 5.90
C ALA A 154 -10.26 -17.63 4.62
N LEU A 155 -9.56 -17.72 3.49
CA LEU A 155 -10.15 -18.15 2.20
C LEU A 155 -10.04 -19.65 1.95
N GLY A 156 -9.23 -20.38 2.74
CA GLY A 156 -8.97 -21.81 2.55
C GLY A 156 -8.28 -22.12 1.22
N CYS A 157 -7.43 -21.22 0.70
CA CYS A 157 -6.72 -21.42 -0.56
C CYS A 157 -5.34 -20.73 -0.58
N PRO A 158 -4.41 -21.17 -1.45
CA PRO A 158 -3.10 -20.54 -1.57
C PRO A 158 -3.19 -19.08 -2.01
N VAL A 159 -2.36 -18.23 -1.40
CA VAL A 159 -2.24 -16.80 -1.70
C VAL A 159 -0.80 -16.49 -2.11
N ILE A 160 -0.64 -15.73 -3.19
CA ILE A 160 0.68 -15.33 -3.69
C ILE A 160 1.00 -13.91 -3.18
N PRO A 161 1.99 -13.74 -2.29
CA PRO A 161 2.44 -12.42 -1.85
C PRO A 161 3.32 -11.74 -2.91
N ILE A 162 2.95 -10.51 -3.29
CA ILE A 162 3.69 -9.69 -4.24
C ILE A 162 3.96 -8.31 -3.64
N VAL A 163 5.21 -7.86 -3.67
CA VAL A 163 5.58 -6.47 -3.39
C VAL A 163 5.67 -5.72 -4.70
N SER A 164 4.83 -4.70 -4.86
CA SER A 164 4.90 -3.70 -5.94
C SER A 164 5.88 -2.60 -5.53
N MET A 165 7.07 -2.60 -6.13
CA MET A 165 8.14 -1.67 -5.79
C MET A 165 8.13 -0.45 -6.72
N GLN A 166 7.85 0.71 -6.15
CA GLN A 166 7.95 2.01 -6.82
C GLN A 166 9.25 2.71 -6.37
N GLY A 167 9.97 3.27 -7.34
CA GLY A 167 11.18 4.08 -7.10
C GLY A 167 12.46 3.25 -7.11
N ALA A 168 12.66 2.36 -6.14
CA ALA A 168 13.89 1.56 -6.05
C ALA A 168 14.03 0.59 -7.24
N PRO A 169 15.15 0.62 -7.99
CA PRO A 169 15.44 -0.38 -9.00
C PRO A 169 15.53 -1.78 -8.39
N VAL A 170 14.91 -2.76 -9.04
CA VAL A 170 14.95 -4.17 -8.61
C VAL A 170 15.98 -4.89 -9.48
N ASP A 171 17.00 -5.48 -8.85
CA ASP A 171 18.03 -6.21 -9.59
C ASP A 171 17.44 -7.40 -10.36
N GLY A 172 17.87 -7.59 -11.60
CA GLY A 172 17.31 -8.61 -12.51
C GLY A 172 15.84 -8.39 -12.92
N GLY A 173 15.20 -7.29 -12.50
CA GLY A 173 13.80 -6.98 -12.83
C GLY A 173 12.74 -7.76 -12.04
N GLU A 174 13.15 -8.74 -11.23
CA GLU A 174 12.32 -9.47 -10.28
C GLU A 174 13.24 -10.11 -9.22
N LEU A 175 12.83 -10.03 -7.95
CA LEU A 175 13.47 -10.76 -6.86
C LEU A 175 12.45 -11.68 -6.18
N VAL A 176 12.93 -12.81 -5.66
CA VAL A 176 12.12 -13.71 -4.85
C VAL A 176 12.86 -14.02 -3.55
N ILE A 177 12.17 -13.88 -2.42
CA ILE A 177 12.71 -14.17 -1.09
C ILE A 177 11.60 -14.72 -0.19
N ASP A 178 11.81 -15.92 0.36
CA ASP A 178 10.84 -16.68 1.18
C ASP A 178 9.43 -16.72 0.57
N GLY A 179 9.35 -17.00 -0.73
CA GLY A 179 8.08 -17.07 -1.46
C GLY A 179 7.42 -15.72 -1.79
N ILE A 180 8.01 -14.60 -1.36
CA ILE A 180 7.55 -13.25 -1.75
C ILE A 180 8.21 -12.86 -3.05
N ARG A 181 7.39 -12.45 -4.01
CA ARG A 181 7.85 -11.86 -5.27
C ARG A 181 7.92 -10.34 -5.13
N ILE A 182 9.07 -9.76 -5.41
CA ILE A 182 9.31 -8.32 -5.39
C ILE A 182 9.57 -7.89 -6.83
N ILE A 183 8.71 -7.02 -7.36
CA ILE A 183 8.78 -6.59 -8.76
C ILE A 183 8.66 -5.07 -8.87
N PRO A 184 9.29 -4.47 -9.89
CA PRO A 184 9.01 -3.09 -10.27
C PRO A 184 7.51 -2.87 -10.50
N ALA A 185 6.98 -1.73 -10.06
CA ALA A 185 5.55 -1.45 -10.10
C ALA A 185 4.97 -1.47 -11.53
N ASP A 186 5.73 -1.07 -12.54
CA ASP A 186 5.37 -1.16 -13.96
C ASP A 186 5.26 -2.60 -14.49
N ARG A 187 5.93 -3.58 -13.86
CA ARG A 187 5.82 -5.00 -14.18
C ARG A 187 4.67 -5.71 -13.47
N LEU A 188 3.99 -5.06 -12.52
CA LEU A 188 2.91 -5.66 -11.73
C LEU A 188 1.80 -6.26 -12.60
N LEU A 189 1.28 -5.48 -13.53
CA LEU A 189 0.15 -5.88 -14.36
C LEU A 189 0.43 -7.11 -15.26
N PRO A 190 1.53 -7.15 -16.04
CA PRO A 190 1.86 -8.34 -16.84
C PRO A 190 2.16 -9.58 -15.98
N VAL A 191 2.79 -9.41 -14.81
CA VAL A 191 3.05 -10.53 -13.89
C VAL A 191 1.75 -11.11 -13.36
N LEU A 192 0.83 -10.28 -12.87
CA LEU A 192 -0.47 -10.72 -12.38
C LEU A 192 -1.24 -11.48 -13.46
N ARG A 193 -1.33 -10.94 -14.68
CA ARG A 193 -2.00 -11.62 -15.81
C ARG A 193 -1.39 -12.97 -16.13
N THR A 194 -0.06 -13.08 -16.10
CA THR A 194 0.64 -14.33 -16.38
C THR A 194 0.33 -15.38 -15.31
N LEU A 195 0.43 -15.01 -14.04
CA LEU A 195 0.15 -15.93 -12.93
C LEU A 195 -1.33 -16.29 -12.82
N GLY A 196 -2.22 -15.34 -13.07
CA GLY A 196 -3.68 -15.52 -12.99
C GLY A 196 -4.28 -16.35 -14.12
N ARG A 197 -3.51 -16.76 -15.13
CA ARG A 197 -3.97 -17.76 -16.12
C ARG A 197 -4.00 -19.18 -15.57
N ARG A 198 -3.26 -19.46 -14.49
CA ARG A 198 -3.25 -20.77 -13.86
C ARG A 198 -4.62 -21.04 -13.23
N LYS A 199 -5.14 -22.25 -13.36
CA LYS A 199 -6.38 -22.64 -12.67
C LYS A 199 -6.08 -22.76 -11.17
N ALA A 200 -6.79 -22.02 -10.34
CA ALA A 200 -6.64 -22.14 -8.90
C ALA A 200 -7.22 -23.48 -8.41
N ALA A 201 -6.57 -24.08 -7.40
CA ALA A 201 -7.04 -25.29 -6.73
C ALA A 201 -8.16 -24.96 -5.73
N VAL A 202 -9.25 -24.36 -6.23
CA VAL A 202 -10.39 -23.92 -5.42
C VAL A 202 -11.68 -24.51 -5.96
N LYS A 203 -12.58 -24.93 -5.07
CA LYS A 203 -13.91 -25.46 -5.45
C LYS A 203 -14.83 -24.36 -5.99
N GLN A 204 -14.71 -23.16 -5.43
CA GLN A 204 -15.51 -21.99 -5.80
C GLN A 204 -14.60 -20.76 -5.94
N HIS A 205 -14.96 -19.84 -6.83
CA HIS A 205 -14.19 -18.62 -7.03
C HIS A 205 -14.19 -17.73 -5.76
N PRO A 206 -13.04 -17.38 -5.17
CA PRO A 206 -12.98 -16.77 -3.84
C PRO A 206 -13.38 -15.29 -3.81
N GLY A 207 -13.56 -14.63 -4.96
CA GLY A 207 -13.86 -13.19 -5.06
C GLY A 207 -15.03 -12.70 -4.19
N LYS A 208 -16.18 -13.39 -4.23
CA LYS A 208 -17.35 -13.02 -3.40
C LYS A 208 -17.10 -13.25 -1.91
N ALA A 209 -16.45 -14.37 -1.56
CA ALA A 209 -16.10 -14.68 -0.18
C ALA A 209 -15.14 -13.63 0.39
N ALA A 210 -14.10 -13.27 -0.37
CA ALA A 210 -13.14 -12.24 -0.01
C ALA A 210 -13.80 -10.87 0.23
N ALA A 211 -14.72 -10.44 -0.66
CA ALA A 211 -15.41 -9.16 -0.51
C ALA A 211 -16.28 -9.10 0.76
N ARG A 212 -16.84 -10.24 1.18
CA ARG A 212 -17.66 -10.35 2.40
C ARG A 212 -16.82 -10.45 3.66
N LEU A 213 -15.76 -11.26 3.65
CA LEU A 213 -14.91 -11.50 4.81
C LEU A 213 -14.05 -10.28 5.15
N PHE A 214 -13.45 -9.65 4.15
CA PHE A 214 -12.53 -8.55 4.36
C PHE A 214 -13.23 -7.20 4.18
N ALA A 215 -13.75 -6.67 5.28
CA ALA A 215 -14.36 -5.35 5.31
C ALA A 215 -13.33 -4.25 4.95
N PRO A 216 -13.78 -3.12 4.36
CA PRO A 216 -12.92 -1.95 4.22
C PRO A 216 -12.30 -1.56 5.56
N TYR A 217 -11.00 -1.31 5.58
CA TYR A 217 -10.30 -0.97 6.81
C TYR A 217 -10.80 0.36 7.38
N ARG A 218 -11.18 0.32 8.64
CA ARG A 218 -11.60 1.49 9.43
C ARG A 218 -10.85 1.45 10.74
N ARG A 219 -9.82 2.27 10.86
CA ARG A 219 -9.14 2.46 12.14
C ARG A 219 -10.01 3.35 13.02
N LYS A 220 -10.65 2.76 14.03
CA LYS A 220 -11.30 3.49 15.14
C LYS A 220 -10.27 4.36 15.85
#